data_AF-A0A7C5VM15-F1
#
_entry.id   AF-A0A7C5VM15-F1
#
_cell.length_a   1.000
_cell.length_b   1.000
_cell.length_c   1.000
_cell.angle_alpha   90.00
_cell.angle_beta   90.00
_cell.angle_gamma   90.00
#
_symmetry.space_group_name_H-M   'P 1'
#
loop_
_entity.id
_entity.type
_entity.pdbx_description
1 polymer ?
#
loop_
_entity_poly.entity_id
_entity_poly.type
_entity_poly.pdbx_seq_one_letter_code
_entity_poly.pdbx_strand_id
1 'polypeptide(L)'
;MNRKKIEELVFIFIIIFSSLLLVIYFVDESVLLDKDRNLFNFKIFFTNLLGWNFILLPLFLVLWGIYFVKENRNFWLHFISSCSLILGIIFLFPDPLSSSHILVKYYRDYLGEILGFFIAFFMILVSLVYIFDIHVWEVLENKIPLLLTKFFNYIFFTLKFSIGLTLSFLDKLGAFIIGFIRIPGNNIQSVKSQNSRSLKSTKENDKDNKNLKNKDNESRGEISDSNKKKKISLDIEVLREDLEKNSITKIDNYYIPSPFFLQSFISSIYPRPKGNSSKDYSEILEESLRNFGIQSKVVDVQIGPSITRYELQIEKGVKVSQILRLKNDIALALAAIAVRIEAPIPGKSAIGIEVP
;
A
#
# COMPACT_ATOMS: atom_id res chain seq x y z
N MET A 1 -0.54 -32.90 -27.52
CA MET A 1 0.76 -32.21 -27.32
C MET A 1 0.75 -31.62 -25.92
N ASN A 2 1.81 -31.80 -25.12
CA ASN A 2 1.86 -31.30 -23.74
C ASN A 2 1.81 -29.75 -23.75
N ARG A 3 0.96 -29.12 -22.93
CA ARG A 3 0.75 -27.66 -22.95
C ARG A 3 2.05 -26.87 -22.81
N LYS A 4 2.96 -27.33 -21.96
CA LYS A 4 4.31 -26.75 -21.79
C LYS A 4 5.15 -26.80 -23.07
N LYS A 5 5.05 -27.90 -23.85
CA LYS A 5 5.75 -28.00 -25.15
C LYS A 5 5.19 -27.03 -26.19
N ILE A 6 3.89 -26.74 -26.15
CA ILE A 6 3.28 -25.71 -26.99
C ILE A 6 3.83 -24.33 -26.60
N GLU A 7 3.87 -24.04 -25.29
CA GLU A 7 4.36 -22.75 -24.78
C GLU A 7 5.85 -22.52 -25.12
N GLU A 8 6.69 -23.55 -25.00
CA GLU A 8 8.11 -23.52 -25.41
C GLU A 8 8.28 -23.32 -26.93
N LEU A 9 7.50 -24.02 -27.76
CA LEU A 9 7.55 -23.86 -29.21
C LEU A 9 7.12 -22.45 -29.66
N VAL A 10 6.08 -21.91 -29.03
CA VAL A 10 5.62 -20.53 -29.29
C VAL A 10 6.70 -19.53 -28.89
N PHE A 11 7.34 -19.71 -27.74
CA PHE A 11 8.45 -18.86 -27.30
C PHE A 11 9.64 -18.87 -28.28
N ILE A 12 10.06 -20.05 -28.71
CA ILE A 12 11.14 -20.21 -29.71
C ILE A 12 10.76 -19.52 -31.02
N PHE A 13 9.52 -19.70 -31.47
CA PHE A 13 9.02 -19.03 -32.67
C PHE A 13 9.06 -17.50 -32.54
N ILE A 14 8.65 -16.94 -31.39
CA ILE A 14 8.68 -15.50 -31.13
C ILE A 14 10.11 -14.96 -31.17
N ILE A 15 11.09 -15.67 -30.60
CA ILE A 15 12.51 -15.28 -30.64
C ILE A 15 13.03 -15.28 -32.08
N ILE A 16 12.78 -16.36 -32.82
CA ILE A 16 13.22 -16.48 -34.22
C ILE A 16 12.62 -15.36 -35.07
N PHE A 17 11.31 -15.13 -34.91
CA PHE A 17 10.61 -14.08 -35.63
C PHE A 17 11.11 -12.68 -35.26
N SER A 18 11.35 -12.41 -33.97
CA SER A 18 11.95 -11.15 -33.51
C SER A 18 13.35 -10.94 -34.09
N SER A 19 14.20 -11.96 -34.07
CA SER A 19 15.53 -11.89 -34.66
C SER A 19 15.47 -11.61 -36.16
N LEU A 20 14.51 -12.20 -36.88
CA LEU A 20 14.31 -11.95 -38.31
C LEU A 20 13.90 -10.49 -38.55
N LEU A 21 12.97 -9.95 -37.77
CA LEU A 21 12.55 -8.55 -37.86
C LEU A 21 13.73 -7.58 -37.63
N LEU A 22 14.59 -7.89 -36.65
CA LEU A 22 15.78 -7.10 -36.37
C LEU A 22 16.73 -7.08 -37.59
N VAL A 23 16.95 -8.24 -38.21
CA VAL A 23 17.78 -8.33 -39.43
C VAL A 23 17.15 -7.51 -40.55
N ILE A 24 15.84 -7.66 -40.80
CA ILE A 24 15.13 -6.91 -41.85
C ILE A 24 15.25 -5.40 -41.63
N TYR A 25 15.17 -4.93 -40.38
CA TYR A 25 15.35 -3.51 -40.06
C TYR A 25 16.70 -2.98 -40.56
N PHE A 26 17.80 -3.68 -40.27
CA PHE A 26 19.16 -3.21 -40.58
C PHE A 26 19.63 -3.44 -42.03
N VAL A 27 19.03 -4.37 -42.78
CA VAL A 27 19.45 -4.62 -44.17
C VAL A 27 18.99 -3.51 -45.10
N ASP A 28 19.89 -2.95 -45.90
CA ASP A 28 19.55 -1.89 -46.86
C ASP A 28 18.44 -2.28 -47.85
N GLU A 29 17.60 -1.30 -48.19
CA GLU A 29 16.45 -1.49 -49.08
C GLU A 29 16.86 -1.91 -50.48
N SER A 30 17.98 -1.39 -51.00
CA SER A 30 18.54 -1.76 -52.30
C SER A 30 18.94 -3.23 -52.36
N VAL A 31 19.52 -3.74 -51.27
CA VAL A 31 19.94 -5.14 -51.14
C VAL A 31 18.72 -6.07 -51.06
N LEU A 32 17.67 -5.67 -50.36
CA LEU A 32 16.43 -6.46 -50.29
C LEU A 32 15.67 -6.46 -51.62
N LEU A 33 15.62 -5.33 -52.33
CA LEU A 33 14.93 -5.23 -53.60
C LEU A 33 15.51 -6.16 -54.67
N ASP A 34 16.83 -6.30 -54.69
CA ASP A 34 17.55 -7.16 -55.64
C ASP A 34 17.39 -8.66 -55.29
N LYS A 35 17.35 -8.98 -54.00
CA LYS A 35 17.41 -10.37 -53.51
C LYS A 35 16.05 -11.03 -53.30
N ASP A 36 15.09 -10.31 -52.72
CA ASP A 36 13.74 -10.83 -52.46
C ASP A 36 12.70 -9.71 -52.33
N ARG A 37 11.83 -9.60 -53.34
CA ARG A 37 10.76 -8.58 -53.38
C ARG A 37 9.76 -8.69 -52.23
N ASN A 38 9.54 -9.89 -51.67
CA ASN A 38 8.60 -10.04 -50.56
C ASN A 38 9.18 -9.45 -49.28
N LEU A 39 10.46 -9.71 -48.99
CA LEU A 39 11.17 -9.11 -47.85
C LEU A 39 11.29 -7.59 -47.99
N PHE A 40 11.51 -7.09 -49.22
CA PHE A 40 11.48 -5.66 -49.51
C PHE A 40 10.10 -5.04 -49.22
N ASN A 41 9.02 -5.62 -49.76
CA ASN A 41 7.66 -5.15 -49.51
C ASN A 41 7.29 -5.22 -48.03
N PHE A 42 7.74 -6.26 -47.33
CA PHE A 42 7.55 -6.43 -45.91
C PHE A 42 8.28 -5.35 -45.10
N LYS A 43 9.54 -5.05 -45.43
CA LYS A 43 10.28 -3.95 -44.80
C LYS A 43 9.56 -2.63 -45.01
N ILE A 44 9.18 -2.30 -46.25
CA ILE A 44 8.46 -1.07 -46.59
C ILE A 44 7.13 -0.96 -45.86
N PHE A 45 6.41 -2.06 -45.74
CA PHE A 45 5.15 -2.08 -44.99
C PHE A 45 5.38 -1.66 -43.53
N PHE A 46 6.35 -2.26 -42.84
CA PHE A 46 6.63 -1.94 -41.45
C PHE A 46 7.30 -0.58 -41.26
N THR A 47 8.15 -0.11 -42.18
CA THR A 47 8.71 1.24 -42.13
C THR A 47 7.66 2.31 -42.41
N ASN A 48 6.68 2.08 -43.29
CA ASN A 48 5.57 3.01 -43.47
C ASN A 48 4.58 2.99 -42.29
N LEU A 49 4.39 1.82 -41.66
CA LEU A 49 3.49 1.68 -40.53
C LEU A 49 4.09 2.29 -39.24
N LEU A 50 5.33 1.92 -38.92
CA LEU A 50 5.99 2.21 -37.64
C LEU A 50 7.18 3.17 -37.75
N GLY A 51 7.71 3.44 -38.95
CA GLY A 51 8.94 4.23 -39.20
C GLY A 51 10.11 3.80 -38.34
N TRP A 52 10.82 4.75 -37.74
CA TRP A 52 11.95 4.45 -36.87
C TRP A 52 11.57 3.59 -35.67
N ASN A 53 10.31 3.65 -35.21
CA ASN A 53 9.80 2.82 -34.12
C ASN A 53 9.70 1.33 -34.50
N PHE A 54 9.91 0.95 -35.77
CA PHE A 54 10.02 -0.46 -36.17
C PHE A 54 11.10 -1.21 -35.36
N ILE A 55 12.15 -0.52 -34.91
CA ILE A 55 13.21 -1.10 -34.05
C ILE A 55 12.68 -1.59 -32.68
N LEU A 56 11.57 -1.03 -32.19
CA LEU A 56 10.99 -1.40 -30.90
C LEU A 56 10.21 -2.72 -30.98
N LEU A 57 9.73 -3.10 -32.17
CA LEU A 57 8.90 -4.29 -32.36
C LEU A 57 9.64 -5.61 -32.06
N PRO A 58 10.90 -5.84 -32.51
CA PRO A 58 11.69 -6.99 -32.09
C PRO A 58 11.89 -7.07 -30.57
N LEU A 59 12.30 -5.95 -29.95
CA LEU A 59 12.55 -5.87 -28.51
C LEU A 59 11.29 -6.22 -27.72
N PHE A 60 10.15 -5.69 -28.14
CA PHE A 60 8.85 -5.97 -27.57
C PHE A 60 8.50 -7.46 -27.62
N LEU A 61 8.66 -8.10 -28.78
CA LEU A 61 8.36 -9.51 -28.95
C LEU A 61 9.19 -10.41 -28.02
N VAL A 62 10.46 -10.07 -27.78
CA VAL A 62 11.32 -10.82 -26.85
C VAL A 62 10.84 -10.67 -25.41
N LEU A 63 10.58 -9.43 -24.95
CA LEU A 63 10.06 -9.17 -23.61
C LEU A 63 8.71 -9.88 -23.39
N TRP A 64 7.86 -9.86 -24.41
CA TRP A 64 6.57 -10.54 -24.40
C TRP A 64 6.70 -12.07 -24.38
N GLY A 65 7.62 -12.63 -25.16
CA GLY A 65 7.92 -14.06 -25.14
C GLY A 65 8.36 -14.52 -23.75
N ILE A 66 9.21 -13.75 -23.07
CA ILE A 66 9.67 -14.06 -21.71
C ILE A 66 8.48 -14.03 -20.73
N TYR A 67 7.61 -13.03 -20.87
CA TYR A 67 6.41 -12.90 -20.03
C TYR A 67 5.44 -14.07 -20.25
N PHE A 68 5.27 -14.53 -21.50
CA PHE A 68 4.39 -15.64 -21.86
C PHE A 68 4.77 -16.96 -21.17
N VAL A 69 6.07 -17.22 -20.98
CA VAL A 69 6.58 -18.46 -20.37
C VAL A 69 6.52 -18.44 -18.83
N LYS A 70 6.55 -17.24 -18.20
CA LYS A 70 6.79 -17.07 -16.76
C LYS A 70 5.53 -17.08 -15.87
N GLU A 71 4.41 -17.64 -16.33
CA GLU A 71 3.17 -17.93 -15.55
C GLU A 71 2.08 -16.83 -15.51
N ASN A 72 0.83 -17.27 -15.75
CA ASN A 72 -0.46 -16.82 -15.17
C ASN A 72 -1.57 -16.16 -16.06
N ARG A 73 -2.81 -16.31 -15.55
CA ARG A 73 -4.17 -16.37 -16.14
C ARG A 73 -4.70 -15.21 -17.00
N ASN A 74 -3.96 -14.12 -17.19
CA ASN A 74 -4.48 -12.90 -17.84
C ASN A 74 -3.71 -12.51 -19.12
N PHE A 75 -3.26 -13.51 -19.89
CA PHE A 75 -2.51 -13.34 -21.15
C PHE A 75 -3.02 -12.18 -22.03
N TRP A 76 -4.33 -12.16 -22.30
CA TRP A 76 -4.94 -11.16 -23.18
C TRP A 76 -4.83 -9.74 -22.64
N LEU A 77 -4.93 -9.56 -21.32
CA LEU A 77 -4.86 -8.24 -20.70
C LEU A 77 -3.44 -7.67 -20.81
N HIS A 78 -2.41 -8.45 -20.47
CA HIS A 78 -1.02 -8.01 -20.64
C HIS A 78 -0.66 -7.79 -22.10
N PHE A 79 -1.18 -8.61 -23.03
CA PHE A 79 -1.00 -8.39 -24.46
C PHE A 79 -1.60 -7.06 -24.93
N ILE A 80 -2.85 -6.78 -24.55
CA ILE A 80 -3.54 -5.53 -24.90
C ILE A 80 -2.82 -4.32 -24.30
N SER A 81 -2.40 -4.38 -23.04
CA SER A 81 -1.66 -3.31 -22.38
C SER A 81 -0.28 -3.09 -23.01
N SER A 82 0.41 -4.15 -23.41
CA SER A 82 1.73 -4.08 -24.03
C SER A 82 1.63 -3.47 -25.44
N CYS A 83 0.62 -3.85 -26.24
CA CYS A 83 0.31 -3.20 -27.52
C CYS A 83 -0.06 -1.73 -27.34
N SER A 84 -0.86 -1.41 -26.33
CA SER A 84 -1.24 -0.03 -25.98
C SER A 84 -0.04 0.82 -25.57
N LEU A 85 0.94 0.24 -24.86
CA LEU A 85 2.19 0.90 -24.50
C LEU A 85 3.03 1.25 -25.74
N ILE A 86 3.22 0.31 -26.66
CA ILE A 86 3.94 0.57 -27.92
C ILE A 86 3.25 1.69 -28.69
N LEU A 87 1.93 1.59 -28.84
CA LEU A 87 1.15 2.58 -29.57
C LEU A 87 1.29 3.97 -28.94
N GLY A 88 1.38 4.03 -27.61
CA GLY A 88 1.58 5.28 -26.87
C GLY A 88 2.96 5.88 -27.12
N ILE A 89 3.99 5.04 -27.12
CA ILE A 89 5.37 5.48 -27.42
C ILE A 89 5.47 6.00 -28.87
N ILE A 90 4.83 5.32 -29.82
CA ILE A 90 4.78 5.75 -31.23
C ILE A 90 4.14 7.13 -31.36
N PHE A 91 3.06 7.40 -30.63
CA PHE A 91 2.40 8.70 -30.66
C PHE A 91 3.18 9.79 -29.90
N LEU A 92 3.95 9.42 -28.88
CA LEU A 92 4.74 10.36 -28.08
C LEU A 92 6.01 10.82 -28.83
N PHE A 93 6.62 9.92 -29.60
CA PHE A 93 7.82 10.16 -30.39
C PHE A 93 7.54 9.95 -31.88
N PRO A 94 6.76 10.85 -32.52
CA PRO A 94 6.59 10.82 -33.95
C PRO A 94 7.92 11.15 -34.63
N ASP A 95 8.29 10.35 -35.62
CA ASP A 95 9.49 10.60 -36.42
C ASP A 95 9.30 11.90 -37.21
N PRO A 96 10.15 12.93 -37.02
CA PRO A 96 10.05 14.17 -37.76
C PRO A 96 10.47 14.05 -39.24
N LEU A 97 11.19 12.98 -39.61
CA LEU A 97 11.78 12.81 -40.95
C LEU A 97 10.94 11.93 -41.88
N SER A 98 10.03 11.12 -41.34
CA SER A 98 9.23 10.18 -42.12
C SER A 98 7.87 10.79 -42.49
N SER A 99 7.76 11.23 -43.75
CA SER A 99 6.53 11.77 -44.34
C SER A 99 5.41 10.72 -44.50
N SER A 100 5.70 9.43 -44.31
CA SER A 100 4.80 8.31 -44.62
C SER A 100 4.16 7.65 -43.40
N HIS A 101 4.34 8.19 -42.18
CA HIS A 101 3.67 7.65 -40.99
C HIS A 101 2.16 7.84 -41.04
N ILE A 102 1.46 6.84 -41.58
CA ILE A 102 0.00 6.85 -41.69
C ILE A 102 -0.63 7.02 -40.30
N LEU A 103 -0.15 6.29 -39.29
CA LEU A 103 -0.67 6.35 -37.92
C LEU A 103 -0.53 7.74 -37.28
N VAL A 104 0.65 8.34 -37.35
CA VAL A 104 0.91 9.67 -36.75
C VAL A 104 0.18 10.77 -37.52
N LYS A 105 0.12 10.67 -38.85
CA LYS A 105 -0.58 11.64 -39.69
C LYS A 105 -2.07 11.69 -39.38
N TYR A 106 -2.75 10.54 -39.38
CA TYR A 106 -4.14 10.46 -38.98
C TYR A 106 -4.36 10.96 -37.54
N TYR A 107 -3.45 10.62 -36.63
CA TYR A 107 -3.54 11.04 -35.24
C TYR A 107 -3.46 12.56 -35.07
N ARG A 108 -2.46 13.21 -35.69
CA ARG A 108 -2.27 14.67 -35.65
C ARG A 108 -3.40 15.39 -36.36
N ASP A 109 -3.87 14.89 -37.50
CA ASP A 109 -4.92 15.53 -38.29
C ASP A 109 -6.29 15.52 -37.56
N TYR A 110 -6.58 14.49 -36.75
CA TYR A 110 -7.87 14.37 -36.05
C TYR A 110 -7.89 14.94 -34.63
N LEU A 111 -6.83 14.72 -33.84
CA LEU A 111 -6.81 15.09 -32.42
C LEU A 111 -6.04 16.39 -32.14
N GLY A 112 -5.14 16.80 -33.04
CA GLY A 112 -4.21 17.89 -32.81
C GLY A 112 -3.06 17.50 -31.87
N GLU A 113 -1.97 18.27 -31.92
CA GLU A 113 -0.69 17.92 -31.27
C GLU A 113 -0.79 17.88 -29.73
N ILE A 114 -1.45 18.87 -29.14
CA ILE A 114 -1.52 19.03 -27.68
C ILE A 114 -2.40 17.93 -27.09
N LEU A 115 -3.62 17.76 -27.61
CA LEU A 115 -4.54 16.75 -27.10
C LEU A 115 -4.03 15.34 -27.37
N GLY A 116 -3.38 15.13 -28.52
CA GLY A 116 -2.69 13.89 -28.82
C GLY A 116 -1.62 13.55 -27.77
N PHE A 117 -0.71 14.48 -27.48
CA PHE A 117 0.31 14.25 -26.45
C PHE A 117 -0.27 13.76 -25.11
N PHE A 118 -1.37 14.37 -24.63
CA PHE A 118 -2.03 13.95 -23.39
C PHE A 118 -2.65 12.55 -23.49
N ILE A 119 -3.28 12.21 -24.62
CA ILE A 119 -3.87 10.89 -24.84
C ILE A 119 -2.78 9.82 -24.89
N ALA A 120 -1.70 10.06 -25.62
CA ALA A 120 -0.56 9.15 -25.69
C ALA A 120 0.08 8.93 -24.31
N PHE A 121 0.28 10.01 -23.55
CA PHE A 121 0.80 9.96 -22.19
C PHE A 121 -0.09 9.12 -21.26
N PHE A 122 -1.41 9.36 -21.28
CA PHE A 122 -2.34 8.62 -20.45
C PHE A 122 -2.40 7.14 -20.84
N MET A 123 -2.32 6.83 -22.15
CA MET A 123 -2.30 5.47 -22.66
C MET A 123 -1.06 4.70 -22.19
N ILE A 124 0.12 5.34 -22.16
CA ILE A 124 1.35 4.77 -21.59
C ILE A 124 1.18 4.52 -20.09
N LEU A 125 0.64 5.50 -19.35
CA LEU A 125 0.44 5.41 -17.90
C LEU A 125 -0.45 4.21 -17.53
N VAL A 126 -1.60 4.10 -18.20
CA VAL A 126 -2.55 2.99 -18.00
C VAL A 126 -1.91 1.65 -18.37
N SER A 127 -1.14 1.61 -19.46
CA SER A 127 -0.46 0.39 -19.88
C SER A 127 0.59 -0.08 -18.88
N LEU A 128 1.39 0.84 -18.32
CA LEU A 128 2.38 0.52 -17.28
C LEU A 128 1.73 -0.05 -16.02
N VAL A 129 0.60 0.51 -15.60
CA VAL A 129 -0.17 0.02 -14.45
C VAL A 129 -0.55 -1.46 -14.64
N TYR A 130 -1.07 -1.82 -15.82
CA TYR A 130 -1.48 -3.19 -16.11
C TYR A 130 -0.31 -4.15 -16.39
N ILE A 131 0.82 -3.67 -16.91
CA ILE A 131 2.02 -4.49 -17.12
C ILE A 131 2.64 -4.91 -15.78
N PHE A 132 2.68 -4.01 -14.81
CA PHE A 132 3.29 -4.26 -13.52
C PHE A 132 2.31 -4.84 -12.48
N ASP A 133 1.09 -5.21 -12.89
CA ASP A 133 0.02 -5.61 -11.99
C ASP A 133 -0.13 -4.65 -10.80
N ILE A 134 0.11 -3.36 -11.05
CA ILE A 134 0.02 -2.34 -10.02
C ILE A 134 -1.45 -2.17 -9.72
N HIS A 135 -1.89 -2.73 -8.60
CA HIS A 135 -3.19 -2.40 -8.05
C HIS A 135 -3.18 -0.92 -7.66
N VAL A 136 -3.68 -0.07 -8.57
CA VAL A 136 -3.75 1.39 -8.41
C VAL A 136 -4.36 1.76 -7.07
N TRP A 137 -5.35 0.98 -6.63
CA TRP A 137 -6.02 1.14 -5.35
C TRP A 137 -5.05 1.01 -4.16
N GLU A 138 -4.16 0.01 -4.17
CA GLU A 138 -3.17 -0.21 -3.11
C GLU A 138 -2.11 0.91 -3.07
N VAL A 139 -1.71 1.45 -4.22
CA VAL A 139 -0.78 2.57 -4.31
C VAL A 139 -1.41 3.86 -3.80
N LEU A 140 -2.69 4.10 -4.15
CA LEU A 140 -3.43 5.29 -3.75
C LEU A 140 -3.76 5.31 -2.26
N GLU A 141 -4.07 4.16 -1.68
CA GLU A 141 -4.42 4.04 -0.26
C GLU A 141 -3.18 4.02 0.65
N ASN A 142 -2.09 3.36 0.24
CA ASN A 142 -0.96 3.08 1.14
C ASN A 142 0.31 3.88 0.85
N LYS A 143 0.64 4.11 -0.43
CA LYS A 143 1.94 4.69 -0.81
C LYS A 143 1.88 6.21 -0.98
N ILE A 144 0.83 6.73 -1.63
CA ILE A 144 0.66 8.17 -1.86
C ILE A 144 0.51 8.96 -0.54
N PRO A 145 -0.32 8.53 0.44
CA PRO A 145 -0.47 9.26 1.70
C PRO A 145 0.82 9.25 2.53
N LEU A 146 1.55 8.13 2.51
CA LEU A 146 2.85 8.03 3.17
C LEU A 146 3.87 8.99 2.56
N LEU A 147 3.91 9.10 1.23
CA LEU A 147 4.80 10.01 0.52
C LEU A 147 4.44 11.48 0.79
N LEU A 148 3.15 11.81 0.77
CA LEU A 148 2.64 13.12 1.17
C LEU A 148 3.00 13.45 2.62
N THR A 149 2.83 12.50 3.54
CA THR A 149 3.15 12.70 4.96
C THR A 149 4.63 13.00 5.16
N LYS A 150 5.51 12.27 4.45
CA LYS A 150 6.96 12.53 4.46
C LYS A 150 7.28 13.93 3.89
N PHE A 151 6.65 14.30 2.78
CA PHE A 151 6.81 15.60 2.15
C PHE A 151 6.37 16.76 3.06
N PHE A 152 5.18 16.66 3.66
CA PHE A 152 4.69 17.66 4.60
C PHE A 152 5.54 17.73 5.88
N ASN A 153 5.97 16.60 6.44
CA ASN A 153 6.89 16.62 7.59
C ASN A 153 8.21 17.31 7.28
N TYR A 154 8.76 17.11 6.07
CA TYR A 154 9.95 17.83 5.63
C TYR A 154 9.71 19.34 5.54
N ILE A 155 8.58 19.76 4.96
CA ILE A 155 8.19 21.18 4.90
C ILE A 155 8.00 21.78 6.29
N PHE A 156 7.31 21.08 7.19
CA PHE A 156 7.13 21.55 8.56
C PHE A 156 8.46 21.63 9.33
N PHE A 157 9.38 20.69 9.07
CA PHE A 157 10.71 20.73 9.65
C PHE A 157 11.51 21.95 9.19
N THR A 158 11.52 22.25 7.88
CA THR A 158 12.23 23.42 7.35
C THR A 158 11.59 24.74 7.79
N LEU A 159 10.25 24.81 7.87
CA LEU A 159 9.56 25.98 8.43
C LEU A 159 9.89 26.19 9.90
N LYS A 160 9.82 25.13 10.73
CA LYS A 160 10.17 25.21 12.17
C LYS A 160 11.63 25.63 12.37
N PHE A 161 12.53 25.09 11.55
CA PHE A 161 13.95 25.44 11.59
C PHE A 161 14.17 26.92 11.24
N SER A 162 13.52 27.41 10.17
CA SER A 162 13.60 28.82 9.75
C SER A 162 13.05 29.77 10.83
N ILE A 163 11.89 29.45 11.41
CA ILE A 163 11.29 30.23 12.51
C ILE A 163 12.18 30.22 13.76
N GLY A 164 12.76 29.08 14.12
CA GLY A 164 13.69 29.00 15.24
C GLY A 164 14.95 29.85 15.03
N LEU A 165 15.44 29.90 13.78
CA LEU A 165 16.59 30.73 13.42
C LEU A 165 16.28 32.23 13.54
N THR A 166 15.11 32.67 13.07
CA THR A 166 14.71 34.09 13.15
C THR A 166 14.44 34.53 14.58
N LEU A 167 13.77 33.71 15.40
CA LEU A 167 13.59 33.96 16.83
C LEU A 167 14.94 34.06 17.56
N SER A 168 15.84 33.11 17.33
CA SER A 168 17.18 33.12 17.94
C SER A 168 18.02 34.32 17.50
N PHE A 169 17.82 34.80 16.28
CA PHE A 169 18.48 36.00 15.76
C PHE A 169 17.89 37.28 16.39
N LEU A 170 16.57 37.35 16.57
CA LEU A 170 15.89 38.46 17.25
C LEU A 170 16.34 38.58 18.71
N ASP A 171 16.47 37.46 19.43
CA ASP A 171 16.94 37.47 20.82
C ASP A 171 18.38 37.99 20.92
N LYS A 172 19.26 37.58 20.01
CA LYS A 172 20.65 38.07 19.93
C LYS A 172 20.72 39.54 19.53
N LEU A 173 19.88 39.98 18.61
CA LEU A 173 19.74 41.40 18.24
C LEU A 173 19.24 42.23 19.42
N GLY A 174 18.23 41.75 20.14
CA GLY A 174 17.71 42.41 21.34
C GLY A 174 18.78 42.54 22.42
N ALA A 175 19.53 41.47 22.70
CA ALA A 175 20.65 41.50 23.63
C ALA A 175 21.77 42.44 23.19
N PHE A 176 22.07 42.50 21.89
CA PHE A 176 23.04 43.43 21.32
C PHE A 176 22.60 44.89 21.51
N ILE A 177 21.35 45.22 21.17
CA ILE A 177 20.79 46.58 21.33
C ILE A 177 20.78 47.01 22.80
N ILE A 178 20.40 46.11 23.73
CA ILE A 178 20.45 46.36 25.18
C ILE A 178 21.91 46.61 25.64
N GLY A 179 22.88 45.92 25.03
CA GLY A 179 24.31 46.16 25.27
C GLY A 179 24.78 47.55 24.85
N PHE A 180 24.24 48.10 23.76
CA PHE A 180 24.57 49.46 23.27
C PHE A 180 23.87 50.58 24.06
N ILE A 181 22.69 50.31 24.63
CA ILE A 181 21.95 51.31 25.43
C ILE A 181 22.51 51.43 26.87
N ARG A 182 23.40 50.51 27.30
CA ARG A 182 24.04 50.57 28.61
C ARG A 182 25.17 51.60 28.64
N ILE A 183 24.80 52.86 28.90
CA ILE A 183 25.72 53.95 29.24
C ILE A 183 26.54 53.56 30.49
N PRO A 184 27.87 53.78 30.52
CA PRO A 184 28.67 53.47 31.70
C PRO A 184 28.45 54.58 32.74
N GLY A 185 27.64 54.29 33.76
CA GLY A 185 27.41 55.26 34.83
C GLY A 185 26.45 54.75 35.91
N ASN A 186 27.02 54.48 37.07
CA ASN A 186 26.43 54.30 38.39
C ASN A 186 25.62 53.04 38.71
N ASN A 187 26.16 52.35 39.73
CA ASN A 187 25.52 51.39 40.59
C ASN A 187 24.16 51.91 41.09
N ILE A 188 23.08 51.36 40.54
CA ILE A 188 21.78 51.40 41.22
C ILE A 188 21.32 49.96 41.37
N GLN A 189 21.58 49.46 42.56
CA GLN A 189 21.05 48.25 43.14
C GLN A 189 19.56 48.49 43.39
N SER A 190 18.67 47.76 42.73
CA SER A 190 17.23 47.81 43.07
C SER A 190 16.64 46.41 43.21
N VAL A 191 16.55 46.02 44.48
CA VAL A 191 15.37 45.44 45.16
C VAL A 191 14.66 44.28 44.45
N LYS A 192 14.92 43.08 44.97
CA LYS A 192 13.97 41.95 44.95
C LYS A 192 12.66 42.37 45.63
N SER A 193 11.55 42.21 44.92
CA SER A 193 10.19 42.28 45.48
C SER A 193 9.43 41.01 45.06
N GLN A 194 9.17 40.15 46.04
CA GLN A 194 8.24 39.02 45.97
C GLN A 194 6.79 39.48 46.20
N ASN A 195 5.83 38.65 45.77
CA ASN A 195 4.39 38.67 46.06
C ASN A 195 3.58 39.72 45.27
N SER A 196 2.36 39.47 44.77
CA SER A 196 1.31 38.52 45.16
C SER A 196 0.22 38.35 44.07
N ARG A 197 -0.37 37.15 44.02
CA ARG A 197 -1.81 36.80 43.90
C ARG A 197 -2.73 37.50 42.87
N SER A 198 -3.27 36.64 42.01
CA SER A 198 -4.70 36.45 41.66
C SER A 198 -5.62 37.65 41.42
N LEU A 199 -6.25 37.68 40.25
CA LEU A 199 -7.68 38.00 40.13
C LEU A 199 -8.28 37.42 38.83
N LYS A 200 -9.46 36.82 39.01
CA LYS A 200 -10.40 36.23 38.06
C LYS A 200 -11.40 37.32 37.61
N SER A 201 -11.78 37.33 36.32
CA SER A 201 -13.10 37.74 35.76
C SER A 201 -12.94 37.85 34.24
N THR A 202 -13.46 36.97 33.37
CA THR A 202 -14.86 36.73 32.98
C THR A 202 -15.66 38.01 32.67
N LYS A 203 -15.85 38.29 31.38
CA LYS A 203 -17.13 38.51 30.66
C LYS A 203 -16.83 39.29 29.36
N GLU A 204 -17.06 38.74 28.17
CA GLU A 204 -18.34 38.40 27.50
C GLU A 204 -18.65 39.47 26.45
N ASN A 205 -19.20 39.00 25.33
CA ASN A 205 -19.98 39.73 24.34
C ASN A 205 -19.20 40.57 23.32
N ASP A 206 -19.53 40.52 22.04
CA ASP A 206 -20.58 39.79 21.33
C ASP A 206 -20.36 40.09 19.85
N LYS A 207 -20.81 39.12 19.01
CA LYS A 207 -21.54 39.36 17.75
C LYS A 207 -20.80 40.09 16.63
N ASP A 208 -20.94 39.73 15.38
CA ASP A 208 -21.96 39.01 14.61
C ASP A 208 -21.24 38.77 13.26
N ASN A 209 -21.56 37.82 12.39
CA ASN A 209 -22.82 37.22 12.04
C ASN A 209 -22.43 36.02 11.14
N LYS A 210 -22.98 34.83 11.38
CA LYS A 210 -24.16 34.28 10.67
C LYS A 210 -23.85 33.96 9.20
N ASN A 211 -24.24 32.80 8.66
CA ASN A 211 -25.34 31.90 9.01
C ASN A 211 -25.08 30.57 8.27
N LEU A 212 -25.29 29.42 8.92
CA LEU A 212 -26.53 28.62 8.90
C LEU A 212 -26.88 28.12 7.48
N LYS A 213 -27.11 26.83 7.22
CA LYS A 213 -27.96 25.85 7.94
C LYS A 213 -27.69 24.47 7.32
N ASN A 214 -27.63 23.39 8.12
CA ASN A 214 -28.72 22.42 8.38
C ASN A 214 -29.30 21.79 7.09
N LYS A 215 -29.61 20.50 7.00
CA LYS A 215 -30.20 19.60 7.98
C LYS A 215 -30.22 18.18 7.41
N ASP A 216 -29.81 17.24 8.25
CA ASP A 216 -30.40 15.93 8.57
C ASP A 216 -31.44 15.26 7.63
N ASN A 217 -31.18 13.97 7.47
CA ASN A 217 -32.08 12.80 7.57
C ASN A 217 -32.54 12.06 6.31
N GLU A 218 -32.02 10.82 6.25
CA GLU A 218 -32.71 9.54 6.07
C GLU A 218 -33.54 9.29 4.80
N SER A 219 -33.16 8.23 4.08
CA SER A 219 -34.10 7.13 3.90
C SER A 219 -33.39 5.77 3.79
N ARG A 220 -33.99 4.79 4.47
CA ARG A 220 -33.66 3.37 4.57
C ARG A 220 -34.01 2.63 3.28
N GLY A 221 -33.34 1.50 3.05
CA GLY A 221 -33.75 0.46 2.10
C GLY A 221 -32.94 -0.83 2.27
N GLU A 222 -33.43 -1.69 3.17
CA GLU A 222 -33.44 -3.16 3.12
C GLU A 222 -32.18 -3.95 2.69
N ILE A 223 -31.62 -4.69 3.67
CA ILE A 223 -30.82 -5.89 3.43
C ILE A 223 -31.81 -7.07 3.38
N SER A 224 -31.89 -7.73 2.23
CA SER A 224 -32.46 -9.07 2.11
C SER A 224 -31.35 -10.11 2.20
N ASP A 225 -31.59 -11.08 3.06
CA ASP A 225 -30.79 -12.28 3.31
C ASP A 225 -30.44 -13.04 2.01
N SER A 226 -29.19 -13.52 1.93
CA SER A 226 -28.97 -14.89 1.46
C SER A 226 -27.63 -15.44 1.96
N ASN A 227 -27.75 -16.29 2.97
CA ASN A 227 -26.83 -17.37 3.28
C ASN A 227 -26.43 -18.15 2.01
N LYS A 228 -25.13 -18.35 1.80
CA LYS A 228 -24.63 -19.58 1.16
C LYS A 228 -23.31 -20.01 1.78
N LYS A 229 -23.43 -20.76 2.88
CA LYS A 229 -22.47 -21.79 3.28
C LYS A 229 -22.19 -22.68 2.07
N LYS A 230 -21.03 -22.54 1.43
CA LYS A 230 -20.56 -23.54 0.47
C LYS A 230 -19.87 -24.64 1.28
N LYS A 231 -20.62 -25.70 1.58
CA LYS A 231 -20.10 -27.02 1.94
C LYS A 231 -18.99 -27.35 0.94
N ILE A 232 -17.75 -27.45 1.40
CA ILE A 232 -16.68 -28.08 0.64
C ILE A 232 -16.87 -29.57 0.89
N SER A 233 -17.65 -30.23 0.03
CA SER A 233 -17.52 -31.67 -0.14
C SER A 233 -16.17 -31.88 -0.81
N LEU A 234 -15.22 -32.45 -0.06
CA LEU A 234 -14.01 -33.02 -0.63
C LEU A 234 -14.45 -34.21 -1.48
N ASP A 235 -14.65 -34.00 -2.77
CA ASP A 235 -14.82 -35.07 -3.74
C ASP A 235 -13.49 -35.84 -3.79
N ILE A 236 -13.48 -36.99 -3.12
CA ILE A 236 -12.35 -37.92 -3.00
C ILE A 236 -11.94 -38.49 -4.38
N GLU A 237 -12.77 -38.32 -5.40
CA GLU A 237 -12.57 -38.83 -6.75
C GLU A 237 -11.40 -38.13 -7.49
N VAL A 238 -11.22 -36.80 -7.32
CA VAL A 238 -10.19 -36.03 -8.06
C VAL A 238 -8.77 -36.35 -7.58
N LEU A 239 -8.63 -36.86 -6.37
CA LEU A 239 -7.31 -37.20 -5.83
C LEU A 239 -6.70 -38.47 -6.46
N ARG A 240 -7.50 -39.36 -7.07
CA ARG A 240 -6.99 -40.65 -7.57
C ARG A 240 -6.27 -40.56 -8.91
N GLU A 241 -6.76 -39.71 -9.84
CA GLU A 241 -6.16 -39.59 -11.18
C GLU A 241 -4.83 -38.82 -11.18
N ASP A 242 -4.64 -37.85 -10.26
CA ASP A 242 -3.40 -37.08 -10.15
C ASP A 242 -2.30 -37.82 -9.38
N LEU A 243 -2.66 -38.80 -8.53
CA LEU A 243 -1.70 -39.65 -7.83
C LEU A 243 -1.07 -40.72 -8.73
N GLU A 244 -1.77 -41.18 -9.77
CA GLU A 244 -1.22 -42.16 -10.72
C GLU A 244 -0.26 -41.52 -11.74
N LYS A 245 -0.52 -40.29 -12.18
CA LYS A 245 0.31 -39.59 -13.18
C LYS A 245 1.57 -38.93 -12.63
N ASN A 246 1.63 -38.70 -11.32
CA ASN A 246 2.82 -38.26 -10.58
C ASN A 246 3.38 -39.37 -9.69
N SER A 247 3.37 -40.62 -10.17
CA SER A 247 4.18 -41.69 -9.59
C SER A 247 5.66 -41.40 -9.89
N ILE A 248 6.22 -40.50 -9.08
CA ILE A 248 7.65 -40.22 -8.99
C ILE A 248 8.35 -41.58 -8.89
N THR A 249 9.29 -41.84 -9.81
CA THR A 249 10.27 -42.92 -9.68
C THR A 249 10.68 -43.02 -8.23
N LYS A 250 10.37 -44.17 -7.62
CA LYS A 250 10.69 -44.55 -6.24
C LYS A 250 11.93 -43.77 -5.77
N ILE A 251 11.75 -42.80 -4.88
CA ILE A 251 12.88 -42.08 -4.31
C ILE A 251 13.55 -43.10 -3.38
N ASP A 252 14.50 -43.87 -3.92
CA ASP A 252 15.08 -45.04 -3.26
C ASP A 252 15.84 -44.71 -1.96
N ASN A 253 15.93 -43.43 -1.56
CA ASN A 253 16.63 -42.97 -0.36
C ASN A 253 15.99 -41.75 0.33
N TYR A 254 14.66 -41.58 0.27
CA TYR A 254 14.01 -40.57 1.13
C TYR A 254 13.72 -41.18 2.51
N TYR A 255 14.53 -40.79 3.49
CA TYR A 255 14.28 -41.13 4.90
C TYR A 255 13.46 -40.01 5.53
N ILE A 256 12.30 -40.36 6.11
CA ILE A 256 11.52 -39.43 6.92
C ILE A 256 12.39 -39.05 8.12
N PRO A 257 12.74 -37.75 8.29
CA PRO A 257 13.55 -37.33 9.41
C PRO A 257 12.81 -37.64 10.72
N SER A 258 13.54 -38.18 11.70
CA SER A 258 12.96 -38.46 13.01
C SER A 258 12.40 -37.19 13.64
N PRO A 259 11.21 -37.22 14.27
CA PRO A 259 10.70 -36.11 15.07
C PRO A 259 11.67 -35.64 16.16
N PHE A 260 12.69 -36.46 16.49
CA PHE A 260 13.79 -36.07 17.38
C PHE A 260 14.58 -34.84 16.91
N PHE A 261 14.59 -34.52 15.60
CA PHE A 261 15.17 -33.28 15.08
C PHE A 261 14.38 -32.03 15.47
N LEU A 262 13.11 -32.19 15.86
CA LEU A 262 12.38 -31.13 16.54
C LEU A 262 12.96 -31.06 17.94
N GLN A 263 13.91 -30.15 18.14
CA GLN A 263 14.50 -29.90 19.44
C GLN A 263 13.36 -29.70 20.44
N SER A 264 13.30 -30.58 21.43
CA SER A 264 12.31 -30.50 22.49
C SER A 264 12.67 -29.30 23.36
N PHE A 265 12.33 -28.09 22.91
CA PHE A 265 12.34 -26.88 23.73
C PHE A 265 11.19 -27.02 24.74
N ILE A 266 11.39 -27.93 25.68
CA ILE A 266 10.49 -28.25 26.78
C ILE A 266 10.61 -27.10 27.76
N SER A 267 9.60 -26.22 27.71
CA SER A 267 8.89 -25.57 28.82
C SER A 267 9.66 -24.82 29.92
N SER A 268 11.00 -24.80 29.92
CA SER A 268 11.82 -24.18 30.98
C SER A 268 12.16 -22.72 30.71
N ILE A 269 12.07 -22.28 29.45
CA ILE A 269 12.39 -20.90 29.05
C ILE A 269 11.24 -19.92 29.37
N TYR A 270 10.01 -20.42 29.46
CA TYR A 270 8.84 -19.62 29.84
C TYR A 270 8.40 -20.06 31.23
N PRO A 271 8.95 -19.47 32.31
CA PRO A 271 8.40 -19.71 33.64
C PRO A 271 6.92 -19.38 33.59
N ARG A 272 6.07 -20.40 33.80
CA ARG A 272 4.65 -20.17 34.09
C ARG A 272 4.63 -19.13 35.22
N PRO A 273 3.98 -17.96 35.05
CA PRO A 273 3.81 -17.05 36.16
C PRO A 273 3.15 -17.86 37.28
N LYS A 274 3.90 -18.11 38.37
CA LYS A 274 3.36 -18.77 39.56
C LYS A 274 2.12 -17.96 39.93
N GLY A 275 0.98 -18.64 40.12
CA GLY A 275 -0.39 -18.10 40.13
C GLY A 275 -0.74 -17.06 41.19
N ASN A 276 0.25 -16.31 41.69
CA ASN A 276 0.15 -15.32 42.75
C ASN A 276 0.76 -13.97 42.30
N SER A 277 1.22 -13.83 41.04
CA SER A 277 1.76 -12.57 40.48
C SER A 277 0.82 -11.92 39.46
N SER A 278 -0.45 -12.31 39.42
CA SER A 278 -1.50 -11.43 38.92
C SER A 278 -1.57 -10.24 39.87
N LYS A 279 -0.67 -9.26 39.71
CA LYS A 279 -0.99 -7.89 40.11
C LYS A 279 -2.39 -7.61 39.58
N ASP A 280 -3.22 -6.94 40.37
CA ASP A 280 -4.66 -6.75 40.15
C ASP A 280 -5.01 -6.00 38.86
N TYR A 281 -4.63 -6.54 37.71
CA TYR A 281 -4.95 -6.01 36.39
C TYR A 281 -6.46 -6.05 36.16
N SER A 282 -7.17 -6.97 36.82
CA SER A 282 -8.62 -6.95 36.88
C SER A 282 -9.13 -5.65 37.53
N GLU A 283 -8.66 -5.30 38.73
CA GLU A 283 -9.09 -4.07 39.40
C GLU A 283 -8.62 -2.82 38.67
N ILE A 284 -7.38 -2.80 38.15
CA ILE A 284 -6.84 -1.69 37.35
C ILE A 284 -7.65 -1.50 36.07
N LEU A 285 -8.07 -2.59 35.42
CA LEU A 285 -8.88 -2.53 34.22
C LEU A 285 -10.28 -2.00 34.54
N GLU A 286 -10.92 -2.50 35.59
CA GLU A 286 -12.21 -2.01 36.06
C GLU A 286 -12.16 -0.53 36.47
N GLU A 287 -11.11 -0.11 37.18
CA GLU A 287 -10.88 1.26 37.58
C GLU A 287 -10.58 2.18 36.40
N SER A 288 -9.73 1.75 35.47
CA SER A 288 -9.41 2.51 34.27
C SER A 288 -10.67 2.77 33.46
N LEU A 289 -11.46 1.73 33.18
CA LEU A 289 -12.72 1.86 32.45
C LEU A 289 -13.73 2.74 33.20
N ARG A 290 -13.81 2.60 34.53
CA ARG A 290 -14.64 3.47 35.38
C ARG A 290 -14.23 4.94 35.26
N ASN A 291 -12.93 5.25 35.19
CA ASN A 291 -12.43 6.62 34.99
C ASN A 291 -12.83 7.20 33.62
N PHE A 292 -13.06 6.34 32.62
CA PHE A 292 -13.62 6.73 31.32
C PHE A 292 -15.16 6.72 31.29
N GLY A 293 -15.82 6.55 32.44
CA GLY A 293 -17.27 6.52 32.56
C GLY A 293 -17.91 5.21 32.09
N ILE A 294 -17.13 4.13 31.97
CA ILE A 294 -17.59 2.81 31.54
C ILE A 294 -17.63 1.89 32.76
N GLN A 295 -18.83 1.61 33.25
CA GLN A 295 -19.03 0.61 34.28
C GLN A 295 -18.90 -0.79 33.68
N SER A 296 -17.97 -1.56 34.23
CA SER A 296 -17.64 -2.90 33.76
C SER A 296 -17.03 -3.72 34.88
N LYS A 297 -17.10 -5.05 34.74
CA LYS A 297 -16.60 -6.01 35.72
C LYS A 297 -15.90 -7.16 35.03
N VAL A 298 -14.73 -7.57 35.54
CA VAL A 298 -14.02 -8.76 35.08
C VAL A 298 -14.67 -9.99 35.71
N VAL A 299 -15.16 -10.90 34.86
CA VAL A 299 -15.91 -12.09 35.28
C VAL A 299 -15.08 -13.37 35.24
N ASP A 300 -14.06 -13.42 34.38
CA ASP A 300 -13.16 -14.57 34.24
C ASP A 300 -11.77 -14.11 33.77
N VAL A 301 -10.75 -14.88 34.12
CA VAL A 301 -9.35 -14.63 33.72
C VAL A 301 -8.72 -15.92 33.25
N GLN A 302 -8.24 -15.93 32.00
CA GLN A 302 -7.65 -17.10 31.37
C GLN A 302 -6.18 -16.83 31.03
N ILE A 303 -5.28 -17.48 31.76
CA ILE A 303 -3.83 -17.32 31.61
C ILE A 303 -3.32 -18.32 30.57
N GLY A 304 -2.85 -17.81 29.43
CA GLY A 304 -2.17 -18.58 28.40
C GLY A 304 -0.64 -18.56 28.54
N PRO A 305 0.10 -19.24 27.65
CA PRO A 305 1.56 -19.29 27.70
C PRO A 305 2.27 -17.96 27.45
N SER A 306 1.63 -17.06 26.69
CA SER A 306 2.23 -15.80 26.23
C SER A 306 1.33 -14.58 26.39
N ILE A 307 0.06 -14.80 26.76
CA ILE A 307 -0.94 -13.76 26.94
C ILE A 307 -1.89 -14.18 28.05
N THR A 308 -2.48 -13.22 28.75
CA THR A 308 -3.59 -13.41 29.68
C THR A 308 -4.82 -12.71 29.13
N ARG A 309 -5.95 -13.42 29.05
CA ARG A 309 -7.23 -12.88 28.59
C ARG A 309 -8.16 -12.61 29.78
N TYR A 310 -8.56 -11.36 29.91
CA TYR A 310 -9.56 -10.90 30.87
C TYR A 310 -10.92 -10.83 30.18
N GLU A 311 -11.92 -11.50 30.75
CA GLU A 311 -13.29 -11.47 30.26
C GLU A 311 -14.06 -10.36 30.99
N LEU A 312 -14.44 -9.34 30.24
CA LEU A 312 -15.07 -8.12 30.75
C LEU A 312 -16.56 -8.11 30.42
N GLN A 313 -17.38 -8.06 31.46
CA GLN A 313 -18.82 -7.82 31.38
C GLN A 313 -19.08 -6.32 31.48
N ILE A 314 -19.81 -5.76 30.52
CA ILE A 314 -20.15 -4.34 30.48
C ILE A 314 -21.60 -4.13 30.89
N GLU A 315 -21.91 -2.95 31.44
CA GLU A 315 -23.29 -2.58 31.72
C GLU A 315 -24.13 -2.34 30.46
N LYS A 316 -25.45 -2.53 30.60
CA LYS A 316 -26.41 -2.30 29.52
C LYS A 316 -26.40 -0.82 29.13
N GLY A 317 -26.27 -0.55 27.84
CA GLY A 317 -26.27 0.81 27.28
C GLY A 317 -24.89 1.37 26.92
N VAL A 318 -23.80 0.72 27.35
CA VAL A 318 -22.45 1.07 26.89
C VAL A 318 -22.24 0.53 25.48
N LYS A 319 -21.77 1.39 24.55
CA LYS A 319 -21.47 0.96 23.18
C LYS A 319 -20.11 0.26 23.15
N VAL A 320 -20.05 -0.92 22.52
CA VAL A 320 -18.81 -1.68 22.30
C VAL A 320 -17.71 -0.83 21.64
N SER A 321 -18.09 0.06 20.73
CA SER A 321 -17.17 0.96 20.04
C SER A 321 -16.45 1.96 20.97
N GLN A 322 -17.01 2.27 22.14
CA GLN A 322 -16.35 3.14 23.12
C GLN A 322 -15.13 2.43 23.71
N ILE A 323 -15.25 1.14 24.03
CA ILE A 323 -14.16 0.35 24.60
C ILE A 323 -13.07 0.08 23.56
N LEU A 324 -13.45 -0.22 22.32
CA LEU A 324 -12.50 -0.41 21.22
C LEU A 324 -11.63 0.84 20.97
N ARG A 325 -12.17 2.05 21.21
CA ARG A 325 -11.43 3.31 21.07
C ARG A 325 -10.40 3.52 22.19
N LEU A 326 -10.64 2.97 23.38
CA LEU A 326 -9.77 3.08 24.54
C LEU A 326 -8.60 2.07 24.53
N LYS A 327 -8.40 1.32 23.44
CA LYS A 327 -7.36 0.28 23.32
C LYS A 327 -5.98 0.76 23.81
N ASN A 328 -5.54 1.93 23.36
CA ASN A 328 -4.22 2.45 23.73
C ASN A 328 -4.18 2.95 25.18
N ASP A 329 -5.26 3.55 25.66
CA ASP A 329 -5.36 4.04 27.04
C ASP A 329 -5.43 2.88 28.04
N ILE A 330 -6.11 1.78 27.68
CA ILE A 330 -6.12 0.54 28.46
C ILE A 330 -4.72 -0.08 28.49
N ALA A 331 -4.00 -0.13 27.36
CA ALA A 331 -2.61 -0.60 27.35
C ALA A 331 -1.72 0.23 28.27
N LEU A 332 -1.88 1.56 28.22
CA LEU A 332 -1.15 2.49 29.09
C LEU A 332 -1.47 2.25 30.57
N ALA A 333 -2.75 2.11 30.93
CA ALA A 333 -3.18 1.88 32.31
C ALA A 333 -2.65 0.55 32.87
N LEU A 334 -2.55 -0.48 32.04
CA LEU A 334 -2.02 -1.79 32.42
C LEU A 334 -0.48 -1.87 32.34
N ALA A 335 0.19 -0.78 31.95
CA ALA A 335 1.63 -0.76 31.66
C ALA A 335 2.05 -1.87 30.67
N ALA A 336 1.17 -2.19 29.72
CA ALA A 336 1.38 -3.22 28.70
C ALA A 336 1.86 -2.58 27.39
N ILE A 337 2.67 -3.31 26.63
CA ILE A 337 3.17 -2.86 25.32
C ILE A 337 2.00 -2.62 24.35
N ALA A 338 1.02 -3.51 24.36
CA ALA A 338 -0.22 -3.42 23.60
C ALA A 338 -1.27 -4.34 24.23
N VAL A 339 -2.54 -4.07 23.94
CA VAL A 339 -3.65 -4.96 24.28
C VAL A 339 -4.44 -5.33 23.04
N ARG A 340 -5.00 -6.53 22.98
CA ARG A 340 -5.97 -6.95 21.95
C ARG A 340 -7.36 -7.01 22.56
N ILE A 341 -8.33 -6.38 21.91
CA ILE A 341 -9.73 -6.35 22.35
C ILE A 341 -10.56 -7.18 21.37
N GLU A 342 -11.21 -8.21 21.88
CA GLU A 342 -12.13 -9.09 21.16
C GLU A 342 -13.55 -8.83 21.63
N ALA A 343 -14.36 -8.16 20.79
CA ALA A 343 -15.70 -7.74 21.15
C ALA A 343 -16.72 -8.02 20.04
N PRO A 344 -17.81 -8.75 20.30
CA PRO A 344 -18.05 -9.63 21.47
C PRO A 344 -17.25 -10.94 21.38
N ILE A 345 -17.03 -11.61 22.52
CA ILE A 345 -16.49 -12.99 22.54
C ILE A 345 -17.53 -13.92 21.89
N PRO A 346 -17.15 -14.76 20.91
CA PRO A 346 -18.08 -15.71 20.29
C PRO A 346 -18.77 -16.61 21.33
N GLY A 347 -20.10 -16.57 21.37
CA GLY A 347 -20.91 -17.38 22.28
C GLY A 347 -21.04 -16.83 23.70
N LYS A 348 -20.49 -15.65 24.02
CA LYS A 348 -20.63 -14.99 25.32
C LYS A 348 -21.01 -13.51 25.16
N SER A 349 -21.75 -12.96 26.13
CA SER A 349 -22.09 -11.52 26.17
C SER A 349 -21.04 -10.69 26.91
N ALA A 350 -19.76 -10.92 26.58
CA ALA A 350 -18.61 -10.29 27.21
C ALA A 350 -17.58 -9.85 26.17
N ILE A 351 -16.62 -9.03 26.61
CA ILE A 351 -15.50 -8.52 25.82
C ILE A 351 -14.21 -9.14 26.34
N GLY A 352 -13.38 -9.70 25.46
CA GLY A 352 -12.08 -10.24 25.82
C GLY A 352 -10.99 -9.18 25.70
N ILE A 353 -10.20 -8.98 26.74
CA ILE A 353 -9.01 -8.11 26.71
C ILE A 353 -7.78 -8.99 26.94
N GLU A 354 -6.96 -9.13 25.92
CA GLU A 354 -5.72 -9.91 25.93
C GLU A 354 -4.53 -9.00 26.20
N VAL A 355 -3.77 -9.33 27.22
CA VAL A 355 -2.59 -8.60 27.70
C VAL A 355 -1.38 -9.54 27.65
N PRO A 356 -0.26 -9.13 27.03
CA PRO A 356 0.96 -9.94 26.95
C PRO A 356 1.67 -10.12 28.29
#